data_AF-A0A924GVV7-F1
#
_entry.id   AF-A0A924GVV7-F1
#
_cell.length_a   1.000
_cell.length_b   1.000
_cell.length_c   1.000
_cell.angle_alpha   90.00
_cell.angle_beta   90.00
_cell.angle_gamma   90.00
#
_symmetry.space_group_name_H-M   'P 1'
#
loop_
_entity.id
_entity.type
_entity.pdbx_description
1 polymer ?
#
loop_
_entity_poly.entity_id
_entity_poly.type
_entity_poly.pdbx_seq_one_letter_code
_entity_poly.pdbx_strand_id
1 'polypeptide(L)'
;MSAVIDESRKGTTTDRPWLTSYSPGVPADIDATQYGSLVQLMDEAFSKYADRVAYSFMGKDVTFGQTDALSAQLAAYLQGLGLA
;
A
#
# COMPACT_ATOMS: atom_id res chain seq x y z
N MET A 1 -18.90 4.58 11.12
CA MET A 1 -18.02 5.65 11.65
C MET A 1 -17.40 6.33 10.44
N SER A 2 -18.02 7.41 9.95
CA SER A 2 -17.55 8.14 8.76
C SER A 2 -16.27 8.87 9.11
N ALA A 3 -15.18 8.53 8.45
CA ALA A 3 -14.03 9.43 8.39
C ALA A 3 -14.47 10.63 7.53
N VAL A 4 -14.85 11.72 8.20
CA VAL A 4 -14.98 13.03 7.56
C VAL A 4 -13.57 13.40 7.14
N ILE A 5 -13.28 13.30 5.84
CA ILE A 5 -12.10 13.93 5.25
C ILE A 5 -12.38 15.43 5.32
N ASP A 6 -11.77 16.07 6.31
CA ASP A 6 -11.82 17.51 6.50
C ASP A 6 -11.07 18.19 5.33
N GLU A 7 -11.82 18.68 4.33
CA GLU A 7 -11.30 19.46 3.19
C GLU A 7 -10.59 20.76 3.64
N SER A 8 -10.69 21.14 4.92
CA SER A 8 -10.11 22.36 5.49
C SER A 8 -8.60 22.26 5.79
N ARG A 9 -7.98 21.08 5.63
CA ARG A 9 -6.53 20.88 5.89
C ARG A 9 -5.66 20.94 4.64
N LYS A 10 -5.86 21.91 3.73
CA LYS A 10 -4.82 22.27 2.73
C LYS A 10 -3.69 23.01 3.44
N GLY A 11 -2.81 22.27 4.11
CA GLY A 11 -1.62 22.82 4.76
C GLY A 11 -0.80 23.63 3.77
N THR A 12 -0.39 24.83 4.18
CA THR A 12 0.50 25.68 3.38
C THR A 12 1.85 24.98 3.18
N THR A 13 2.67 25.42 2.22
CA THR A 13 4.02 24.83 2.01
C THR A 13 4.86 24.83 3.30
N THR A 14 4.59 25.76 4.23
CA THR A 14 5.21 25.78 5.56
C THR A 14 4.76 24.61 6.45
N ASP A 15 3.50 24.17 6.35
CA ASP A 15 2.97 23.03 7.11
C ASP A 15 3.36 21.68 6.49
N ARG A 16 3.59 21.66 5.18
CA ARG A 16 3.98 20.45 4.41
C ARG A 16 5.23 20.72 3.53
N PRO A 17 6.40 21.02 4.13
CA PRO A 17 7.60 21.42 3.38
C PRO A 17 8.09 20.36 2.40
N TRP A 18 7.81 19.08 2.66
CA TRP A 18 8.16 17.96 1.78
C TRP A 18 7.44 17.98 0.42
N LEU A 19 6.34 18.72 0.27
CA LEU A 19 5.66 18.84 -1.02
C LEU A 19 6.52 19.52 -2.09
N THR A 20 7.52 20.31 -1.68
CA THR A 20 8.50 20.90 -2.62
C THR A 20 9.38 19.84 -3.29
N SER A 21 9.51 18.66 -2.70
CA SER A 21 10.25 17.52 -3.26
C SER A 21 9.42 16.66 -4.20
N TYR A 22 8.11 16.92 -4.34
CA TYR A 22 7.26 16.12 -5.22
C TYR A 22 7.54 16.48 -6.68
N SER A 23 7.65 15.46 -7.53
CA SER A 23 7.80 15.68 -8.97
C SER A 23 6.57 16.42 -9.54
N PRO A 24 6.74 17.24 -10.58
CA PRO A 24 5.62 17.91 -11.24
C PRO A 24 4.52 16.91 -11.63
N GLY A 25 3.28 17.21 -11.25
CA GLY A 25 2.12 16.36 -11.55
C GLY A 25 1.77 15.32 -10.49
N VAL A 26 2.58 15.14 -9.43
CA VAL A 26 2.22 14.28 -8.30
C VAL A 26 1.22 15.02 -7.39
N PRO A 27 -0.01 14.50 -7.17
CA PRO A 27 -0.97 15.11 -6.28
C PRO A 27 -0.46 15.19 -4.84
N ALA A 28 -0.72 16.31 -4.16
CA ALA A 28 -0.38 16.48 -2.74
C ALA A 28 -1.30 15.70 -1.79
N ASP A 29 -2.47 15.31 -2.28
CA ASP A 29 -3.53 14.65 -1.54
C ASP A 29 -4.07 13.47 -2.39
N ILE A 30 -4.45 12.37 -1.72
CA ILE A 30 -4.99 11.16 -2.36
C ILE A 30 -6.42 10.91 -1.90
N ASP A 31 -7.22 10.24 -2.73
CA ASP A 31 -8.52 9.71 -2.32
C ASP A 31 -8.34 8.39 -1.54
N ALA A 32 -8.43 8.48 -0.22
CA ALA A 32 -8.33 7.32 0.65
C ALA A 32 -9.61 6.46 0.71
N THR A 33 -10.71 6.91 0.09
CA THR A 33 -12.01 6.20 0.14
C THR A 33 -12.15 5.12 -0.94
N GLN A 34 -11.21 5.07 -1.88
CA GLN A 34 -11.20 4.10 -2.98
C GLN A 34 -11.17 2.63 -2.50
N TYR A 35 -10.56 2.37 -1.34
CA TYR A 35 -10.43 1.03 -0.77
C TYR A 35 -10.96 0.99 0.66
N GLY A 36 -11.68 -0.06 1.01
CA GLY A 36 -12.22 -0.26 2.36
C GLY A 36 -11.15 -0.66 3.38
N SER A 37 -10.01 -1.17 2.92
CA SER A 37 -8.85 -1.47 3.75
C SER A 37 -7.56 -1.49 2.93
N LEU A 38 -6.42 -1.37 3.60
CA LEU A 38 -5.12 -1.56 2.96
C LEU A 38 -4.97 -2.99 2.42
N VAL A 39 -5.56 -3.98 3.09
CA VAL A 39 -5.58 -5.37 2.63
C VAL A 39 -6.29 -5.46 1.27
N GLN A 40 -7.43 -4.81 1.11
CA GLN A 40 -8.16 -4.80 -0.16
C GLN A 40 -7.33 -4.19 -1.30
N LEU A 41 -6.59 -3.11 -1.04
CA LEU A 41 -5.67 -2.52 -2.02
C LEU A 41 -4.57 -3.53 -2.40
N MET A 42 -4.01 -4.25 -1.43
CA MET A 42 -2.96 -5.25 -1.67
C MET A 42 -3.48 -6.45 -2.45
N ASP A 43 -4.66 -6.97 -2.12
CA ASP A 43 -5.29 -8.11 -2.81
C ASP A 43 -5.54 -7.80 -4.29
N GLU A 44 -6.03 -6.58 -4.62
CA GLU A 44 -6.19 -6.16 -6.01
C GLU A 44 -4.83 -6.13 -6.73
N ALA A 45 -3.81 -5.55 -6.09
CA ALA A 45 -2.48 -5.47 -6.68
C ALA A 45 -1.86 -6.85 -6.92
N PHE A 46 -2.00 -7.78 -5.96
CA PHE A 46 -1.51 -9.15 -6.08
C PHE A 46 -2.17 -9.90 -7.22
N SER A 47 -3.49 -9.75 -7.40
CA SER A 47 -4.22 -10.37 -8.49
C SER A 47 -3.90 -9.74 -9.85
N LYS A 48 -3.98 -8.41 -9.95
CA LYS A 48 -3.87 -7.67 -11.21
C LYS A 48 -2.47 -7.67 -11.81
N TYR A 49 -1.46 -7.71 -10.95
CA TYR A 49 -0.06 -7.60 -11.35
C TYR A 49 0.77 -8.84 -10.99
N ALA A 50 0.12 -10.00 -10.84
CA ALA A 50 0.73 -11.24 -10.34
C ALA A 50 2.10 -11.56 -10.96
N ASP A 51 2.24 -11.41 -12.27
CA ASP A 51 3.47 -11.75 -13.01
C ASP A 51 4.56 -10.67 -12.96
N ARG A 52 4.27 -9.48 -12.42
CA ARG A 52 5.24 -8.38 -12.31
C ARG A 52 6.13 -8.58 -11.08
N VAL A 53 7.38 -8.13 -11.18
CA VAL A 53 8.30 -8.06 -10.04
C VAL A 53 7.81 -7.00 -9.05
N ALA A 54 7.59 -7.41 -7.80
CA ALA A 54 7.21 -6.53 -6.69
C ALA A 54 8.43 -6.07 -5.89
N TYR A 55 9.39 -6.98 -5.66
CA TYR A 55 10.61 -6.73 -4.91
C TYR A 55 11.82 -7.31 -5.64
N SER A 56 12.94 -6.59 -5.60
CA SER A 56 14.23 -7.07 -6.09
C SER A 56 15.30 -6.84 -5.04
N PHE A 57 16.05 -7.89 -4.68
CA PHE A 57 17.11 -7.82 -3.69
C PHE A 57 18.28 -8.72 -4.08
N MET A 58 19.47 -8.13 -4.25
CA MET A 58 20.71 -8.83 -4.60
C MET A 58 20.56 -9.81 -5.79
N GLY A 59 19.88 -9.38 -6.85
CA GLY A 59 19.67 -10.20 -8.06
C GLY A 59 18.58 -11.27 -7.93
N LYS A 60 17.86 -11.30 -6.80
CA LYS A 60 16.67 -12.12 -6.63
C LYS A 60 15.41 -11.27 -6.71
N ASP A 61 14.54 -11.66 -7.62
CA ASP A 61 13.25 -11.03 -7.81
C ASP A 61 12.14 -11.85 -7.16
N VAL A 62 11.16 -11.15 -6.59
CA VAL A 62 9.92 -11.70 -6.06
C VAL A 62 8.77 -10.98 -6.71
N THR A 63 7.90 -11.75 -7.37
CA THR A 63 6.71 -11.23 -8.04
C THR A 63 5.58 -10.92 -7.07
N PHE A 64 4.57 -10.17 -7.52
CA PHE A 64 3.35 -9.93 -6.73
C PHE A 64 2.65 -11.25 -6.37
N GLY A 65 2.52 -12.19 -7.31
CA GLY A 65 1.89 -13.48 -7.05
C GLY A 65 2.68 -14.37 -6.07
N GLN A 66 4.02 -14.33 -6.14
CA GLN A 66 4.86 -15.00 -5.14
C GLN A 66 4.72 -14.38 -3.76
N THR A 67 4.61 -13.05 -3.69
CA THR A 67 4.41 -12.33 -2.42
C THR A 67 3.11 -12.75 -1.76
N ASP A 68 2.02 -12.79 -2.51
CA ASP A 68 0.70 -13.25 -2.04
C ASP A 68 0.79 -14.66 -1.45
N ALA A 69 1.32 -15.62 -2.23
CA ALA A 69 1.47 -17.00 -1.80
C ALA A 69 2.34 -17.15 -0.53
N LEU A 70 3.44 -16.41 -0.43
CA LEU A 70 4.30 -16.42 0.76
C LEU A 70 3.63 -15.76 1.96
N SER A 71 2.85 -14.70 1.76
CA SER A 71 2.12 -14.01 2.83
C SER A 71 1.05 -14.92 3.44
N ALA A 72 0.33 -15.68 2.62
CA ALA A 72 -0.66 -16.66 3.08
C ALA A 72 -0.01 -17.80 3.87
N GLN A 73 1.16 -18.29 3.43
CA GLN A 73 1.92 -19.30 4.17
C GLN A 73 2.39 -18.78 5.53
N LEU A 74 2.88 -17.54 5.59
CA LEU A 74 3.27 -16.90 6.85
C LEU A 74 2.04 -16.73 7.77
N ALA A 75 0.91 -16.27 7.24
CA ALA A 75 -0.32 -16.12 8.00
C ALA A 75 -0.78 -17.46 8.60
N ALA A 76 -0.80 -18.54 7.81
CA ALA A 76 -1.15 -19.87 8.28
C ALA A 76 -0.18 -20.37 9.37
N TYR A 77 1.11 -20.08 9.24
CA TYR A 77 2.10 -20.39 10.28
C TYR A 77 1.81 -19.64 11.59
N LEU A 78 1.55 -18.34 11.53
CA LEU A 78 1.21 -17.52 12.71
C LEU A 78 -0.09 -17.99 13.37
N GLN A 79 -1.10 -18.37 12.58
CA GLN A 79 -2.32 -18.99 13.08
C GLN A 79 -2.04 -20.30 13.82
N GLY A 80 -1.12 -21.13 13.30
CA GLY A 80 -0.67 -22.36 13.97
C GLY A 80 0.04 -22.12 15.31
N LEU A 81 0.62 -20.93 15.51
CA LEU A 81 1.20 -20.49 16.79
C LEU A 81 0.16 -19.88 17.75
N GLY A 82 -1.10 -19.72 17.33
CA GLY A 82 -2.15 -19.06 18.10
C GLY A 82 -2.11 -17.53 18.07
N LEU A 83 -1.43 -16.94 17.08
CA LEU A 83 -1.26 -15.48 16.93
C LEU A 83 -2.25 -14.89 15.90
N ALA A 84 -3.48 -15.40 15.90
CA ALA A 84 -4.55 -15.00 14.97
C ALA A 84 -5.45 -13.90 15.56
#